data_AF-A0A368N958-F1
#
_entry.id   AF-A0A368N958-F1
#
_cell.length_a   1.000
_cell.length_b   1.000
_cell.length_c   1.000
_cell.angle_alpha   90.00
_cell.angle_beta   90.00
_cell.angle_gamma   90.00
#
_symmetry.space_group_name_H-M   'P 1'
#
loop_
_entity.id
_entity.type
_entity.pdbx_description
1 polymer ?
#
loop_
_entity_poly.entity_id
_entity_poly.type
_entity_poly.pdbx_seq_one_letter_code
_entity_poly.pdbx_strand_id
1 'polypeptide(L)'
;MSRAFRATVVAVVLLSVAAPVGVTADGATDARIVAAVPNPVADGDAGEFVVVRVSTASTANWTLDDGERVVSLPDDRPATRIAVADDPNATRRLTDAPVVSVPDLSLSNAGERLRLRRDGAVVARLDYEDAPESERLVRTDGETTWRPLGYRPRDVHRYGPAAVTGFLLPDAPSVPAETLRSARRRILLAGYTFTSERVADALIAAERRGVVVRVLVDAEPVGGRTARGARALDRLAAAGVDVRVLGGPRARFDYHHPKYAVVDDRALVLTENWKPAGVGGKSSRGWGLVVDSSPVAADLAGLFRVDAGWNDAIPWRRHRRGRTFETETPAEGDYPSRFEPTDVTAAGVRVLTAPGNAESALVGVVDGADRRVDVIQPSIGRRDGPLLRATIRAAERGVTVRVLVSGAWYVAEENAALVEWLNGVATRRDLPLTARVAEPAGRYEKIHAKGVVADGVVVVGSLNWNENAVSENREVALAVRSEALATYFRESFAADWRGGRDVGRATWVVVAGALAALVLALVVARKTLRFD
;
A
#
# COMPACT_ATOMS: atom_id res chain seq x y z
N MET A 1 -41.68 10.24 -84.48
CA MET A 1 -41.46 9.23 -85.55
C MET A 1 -40.03 8.68 -85.41
N SER A 2 -39.88 7.36 -85.61
CA SER A 2 -38.64 6.52 -85.70
C SER A 2 -37.62 6.58 -84.55
N ARG A 3 -37.51 5.53 -83.71
CA ARG A 3 -36.66 4.32 -83.85
C ARG A 3 -35.16 4.60 -84.01
N ALA A 4 -34.38 4.22 -82.99
CA ALA A 4 -33.07 3.60 -83.18
C ALA A 4 -32.84 2.57 -82.06
N PHE A 5 -32.67 1.32 -82.48
CA PHE A 5 -32.36 0.14 -81.69
C PHE A 5 -30.82 -0.05 -81.74
N ARG A 6 -30.15 -0.31 -80.62
CA ARG A 6 -28.85 -0.99 -80.62
C ARG A 6 -28.84 -2.06 -79.55
N ALA A 7 -28.76 -3.30 -80.02
CA ALA A 7 -28.61 -4.51 -79.24
C ALA A 7 -27.16 -4.66 -78.77
N THR A 8 -26.99 -4.98 -77.48
CA THR A 8 -25.70 -5.39 -76.91
C THR A 8 -25.68 -6.91 -76.84
N VAL A 9 -24.68 -7.51 -77.48
CA VAL A 9 -24.43 -8.95 -77.50
C VAL A 9 -23.89 -9.39 -76.14
N VAL A 10 -24.52 -10.45 -75.61
CA VAL A 10 -24.14 -11.17 -74.40
C VAL A 10 -23.01 -12.15 -74.73
N ALA A 11 -21.90 -12.08 -74.00
CA ALA A 11 -20.89 -13.14 -73.94
C ALA A 11 -20.92 -13.75 -72.54
N VAL A 12 -21.25 -15.04 -72.48
CA VAL A 12 -21.30 -15.87 -71.27
C VAL A 12 -19.87 -16.24 -70.88
N VAL A 13 -19.45 -15.86 -69.67
CA VAL A 13 -18.27 -16.42 -69.00
C VAL A 13 -18.76 -17.32 -67.87
N LEU A 14 -18.49 -18.61 -67.99
CA LEU A 14 -18.72 -19.63 -66.96
C LEU A 14 -17.76 -19.39 -65.79
N LEU A 15 -18.27 -18.88 -64.67
CA LEU A 15 -17.57 -18.83 -63.39
C LEU A 15 -17.69 -20.20 -62.69
N SER A 16 -16.59 -20.95 -62.67
CA SER A 16 -16.42 -22.09 -61.78
C SER A 16 -16.20 -21.58 -60.35
N VAL A 17 -17.16 -21.83 -59.47
CA VAL A 17 -17.06 -21.58 -58.02
C VAL A 17 -16.11 -22.61 -57.41
N ALA A 18 -14.88 -22.20 -57.13
CA ALA A 18 -14.03 -22.89 -56.16
C ALA A 18 -14.34 -22.28 -54.79
N ALA A 19 -14.92 -23.08 -53.89
CA ALA A 19 -15.12 -22.68 -52.50
C ALA A 19 -13.75 -22.38 -51.86
N PRO A 20 -13.60 -21.26 -51.12
CA PRO A 20 -12.40 -21.08 -50.33
C PRO A 20 -12.42 -22.12 -49.21
N VAL A 21 -11.45 -23.03 -49.25
CA VAL A 21 -11.11 -23.88 -48.11
C VAL A 21 -10.80 -22.94 -46.95
N GLY A 22 -11.62 -23.01 -45.91
CA GLY A 22 -11.47 -22.20 -44.72
C GLY A 22 -10.12 -22.48 -44.05
N VAL A 23 -9.17 -21.58 -44.24
CA VAL A 23 -8.03 -21.47 -43.33
C VAL A 23 -8.57 -20.79 -42.09
N THR A 24 -8.83 -21.58 -41.05
CA THR A 24 -9.15 -21.07 -39.71
C THR A 24 -7.95 -20.28 -39.19
N ALA A 25 -7.99 -18.97 -39.37
CA ALA A 25 -7.10 -18.01 -38.75
C ALA A 25 -7.51 -17.82 -37.27
N ASP A 26 -7.35 -18.84 -36.43
CA ASP A 26 -7.88 -18.78 -35.04
C ASP A 26 -6.98 -19.42 -33.97
N GLY A 27 -5.66 -19.23 -34.08
CA GLY A 27 -4.75 -19.66 -33.01
C GLY A 27 -3.38 -18.97 -32.94
N ALA A 28 -3.07 -18.05 -33.87
CA ALA A 28 -1.77 -17.38 -33.93
C ALA A 28 -1.67 -16.10 -33.08
N THR A 29 -2.79 -15.50 -32.67
CA THR A 29 -2.83 -14.17 -32.04
C THR A 29 -2.63 -14.17 -30.52
N ASP A 30 -2.65 -15.33 -29.83
CA ASP A 30 -2.43 -15.41 -28.36
C ASP A 30 -1.07 -16.06 -27.98
N ALA A 31 -0.22 -16.40 -28.95
CA ALA A 31 1.09 -16.98 -28.66
C ALA A 31 2.08 -15.91 -28.17
N ARG A 32 2.59 -16.05 -26.95
CA ARG A 32 3.46 -15.02 -26.34
C ARG A 32 4.35 -15.56 -25.24
N ILE A 33 5.48 -14.90 -25.06
CA ILE A 33 6.29 -15.01 -23.84
C ILE A 33 5.67 -14.04 -22.82
N VAL A 34 5.21 -14.58 -21.70
CA VAL A 34 4.47 -13.85 -20.65
C VAL A 34 5.41 -13.34 -19.57
N ALA A 35 6.38 -14.17 -19.18
CA ALA A 35 7.36 -13.82 -18.17
C ALA A 35 8.65 -14.62 -18.33
N ALA A 36 9.74 -14.13 -17.75
CA ALA A 36 10.99 -14.86 -17.56
C ALA A 36 11.49 -14.69 -16.13
N VAL A 37 12.15 -15.73 -15.60
CA VAL A 37 12.78 -15.76 -14.28
C VAL A 37 14.19 -16.32 -14.46
N PRO A 38 15.17 -15.46 -14.78
CA PRO A 38 16.54 -15.89 -15.03
C PRO A 38 17.33 -16.13 -13.74
N ASN A 39 17.12 -15.28 -12.74
CA ASN A 39 17.99 -15.18 -11.55
C ASN A 39 17.24 -15.53 -10.25
N PRO A 40 16.87 -16.80 -10.00
CA PRO A 40 16.34 -17.20 -8.69
C PRO A 40 17.45 -17.30 -7.64
N VAL A 41 17.13 -17.06 -6.36
CA VAL A 41 18.07 -17.09 -5.20
C VAL A 41 18.79 -18.44 -4.99
N ALA A 42 18.46 -19.50 -5.74
CA ALA A 42 19.05 -20.81 -5.51
C ALA A 42 20.43 -20.90 -6.19
N ASP A 43 21.36 -21.66 -5.59
CA ASP A 43 22.69 -21.87 -6.17
C ASP A 43 22.59 -22.40 -7.61
N GLY A 44 23.36 -21.80 -8.52
CA GLY A 44 23.35 -22.15 -9.94
C GLY A 44 22.02 -21.87 -10.64
N ASP A 45 21.27 -20.88 -10.16
CA ASP A 45 19.99 -20.44 -10.72
C ASP A 45 18.92 -21.55 -10.76
N ALA A 46 19.02 -22.53 -9.86
CA ALA A 46 18.12 -23.68 -9.83
C ALA A 46 16.64 -23.25 -9.72
N GLY A 47 15.86 -23.63 -10.73
CA GLY A 47 14.45 -23.31 -10.85
C GLY A 47 14.15 -22.10 -11.71
N GLU A 48 15.13 -21.56 -12.45
CA GLU A 48 14.92 -20.62 -13.55
C GLU A 48 13.90 -21.13 -14.57
N PHE A 49 13.14 -20.21 -15.19
CA PHE A 49 12.09 -20.59 -16.12
C PHE A 49 11.57 -19.46 -17.01
N VAL A 50 10.95 -19.84 -18.13
CA VAL A 50 10.20 -18.93 -19.01
C VAL A 50 8.72 -19.33 -19.00
N VAL A 51 7.81 -18.38 -18.77
CA VAL A 51 6.37 -18.60 -18.88
C VAL A 51 5.92 -18.23 -20.28
N VAL A 52 5.36 -19.20 -21.00
CA VAL A 52 4.80 -19.00 -22.34
C VAL A 52 3.31 -19.25 -22.35
N ARG A 53 2.61 -18.57 -23.26
CA ARG A 53 1.24 -18.89 -23.68
C ARG A 53 1.28 -19.44 -25.10
N VAL A 54 0.81 -20.66 -25.26
CA VAL A 54 0.74 -21.39 -26.53
C VAL A 54 -0.53 -22.23 -26.55
N SER A 55 -1.23 -22.30 -27.68
CA SER A 55 -2.48 -23.07 -27.76
C SER A 55 -2.23 -24.57 -27.57
N THR A 56 -3.00 -25.23 -26.70
CA THR A 56 -2.99 -26.68 -26.51
C THR A 56 -3.59 -27.45 -27.69
N ALA A 57 -4.40 -26.78 -28.53
CA ALA A 57 -5.03 -27.38 -29.71
C ALA A 57 -4.13 -27.35 -30.96
N SER A 58 -2.95 -26.73 -30.88
CA SER A 58 -2.03 -26.57 -32.00
C SER A 58 -1.07 -27.73 -32.10
N THR A 59 -1.02 -28.39 -33.27
CA THR A 59 -0.01 -29.40 -33.65
C THR A 59 1.24 -28.79 -34.28
N ALA A 60 1.38 -27.46 -34.24
CA ALA A 60 2.55 -26.76 -34.76
C ALA A 60 3.79 -27.12 -33.94
N ASN A 61 4.96 -27.10 -34.59
CA ASN A 61 6.22 -27.27 -33.87
C ASN A 61 6.56 -25.97 -33.11
N TRP A 62 6.51 -26.03 -31.78
CA TRP A 62 6.81 -24.89 -30.92
C TRP A 62 8.20 -25.02 -30.34
N THR A 63 9.02 -23.99 -30.51
CA THR A 63 10.35 -23.93 -29.90
C THR A 63 10.58 -22.63 -29.14
N LEU A 64 11.41 -22.69 -28.11
CA LEU A 64 11.92 -21.54 -27.38
C LEU A 64 13.43 -21.44 -27.66
N ASP A 65 13.85 -20.25 -28.06
CA ASP A 65 15.22 -19.91 -28.48
C ASP A 65 15.71 -18.81 -27.55
N ASP A 66 16.79 -19.05 -26.81
CA ASP A 66 17.39 -18.06 -25.90
C ASP A 66 18.38 -17.15 -26.66
N GLY A 67 19.14 -17.72 -27.57
CA GLY A 67 20.14 -17.03 -28.39
C GLY A 67 21.31 -17.96 -28.71
N GLU A 68 21.53 -18.92 -27.84
CA GLU A 68 22.57 -19.95 -27.88
C GLU A 68 21.99 -21.31 -28.25
N ARG A 69 20.78 -21.61 -27.78
CA ARG A 69 20.10 -22.89 -27.93
C ARG A 69 18.64 -22.72 -28.34
N VAL A 70 18.11 -23.78 -28.94
CA VAL A 70 16.70 -23.88 -29.31
C VAL A 70 16.14 -25.16 -28.70
N VAL A 71 15.22 -25.01 -27.76
CA VAL A 71 14.55 -26.14 -27.09
C VAL A 71 13.15 -26.33 -27.66
N SER A 72 12.76 -27.59 -27.86
CA SER A 72 11.42 -27.93 -28.35
C SER A 72 10.45 -28.03 -27.18
N LEU A 73 9.27 -27.40 -27.32
CA LEU A 73 8.18 -27.58 -26.37
C LEU A 73 7.44 -28.87 -26.72
N PRO A 74 7.04 -29.69 -25.74
CA PRO A 74 6.29 -30.91 -25.99
C PRO A 74 4.92 -30.60 -26.61
N ASP A 75 4.40 -31.55 -27.38
CA ASP A 75 3.09 -31.44 -28.00
C ASP A 75 1.96 -31.55 -26.96
N ASP A 76 2.12 -32.45 -25.98
CA ASP A 76 1.18 -32.77 -24.90
C ASP A 76 1.29 -31.79 -23.72
N ARG A 77 0.99 -30.51 -23.99
CA ARG A 77 1.04 -29.46 -22.95
C ARG A 77 -0.15 -29.52 -22.01
N PRO A 78 0.06 -29.40 -20.68
CA PRO A 78 -1.01 -29.51 -19.69
C PRO A 78 -1.95 -28.30 -19.64
N ALA A 79 -1.55 -27.17 -20.21
CA ALA A 79 -2.34 -25.94 -20.24
C ALA A 79 -1.85 -24.99 -21.34
N THR A 80 -2.66 -23.99 -21.67
CA THR A 80 -2.25 -22.91 -22.60
C THR A 80 -1.11 -22.08 -22.02
N ARG A 81 -1.06 -21.91 -20.68
CA ARG A 81 -0.01 -21.17 -19.97
C ARG A 81 0.86 -22.15 -19.19
N ILE A 82 2.13 -22.27 -19.58
CA ILE A 82 3.09 -23.20 -18.99
C ILE A 82 4.37 -22.47 -18.58
N ALA A 83 5.05 -22.97 -17.56
CA ALA A 83 6.43 -22.60 -17.23
C ALA A 83 7.37 -23.64 -17.84
N VAL A 84 8.31 -23.19 -18.66
CA VAL A 84 9.31 -24.01 -19.35
C VAL A 84 10.61 -23.89 -18.56
N ALA A 85 11.18 -25.02 -18.12
CA ALA A 85 12.34 -25.05 -17.22
C ALA A 85 13.14 -26.36 -17.37
N ASP A 86 14.42 -26.34 -17.00
CA ASP A 86 15.25 -27.54 -16.91
C ASP A 86 15.13 -28.25 -15.54
N ASP A 87 14.97 -27.50 -14.44
CA ASP A 87 14.69 -28.07 -13.10
C ASP A 87 13.20 -27.91 -12.71
N PRO A 88 12.33 -28.87 -13.09
CA PRO A 88 10.92 -28.76 -12.80
C PRO A 88 10.58 -28.82 -11.30
N ASN A 89 11.45 -29.39 -10.45
CA ASN A 89 11.18 -29.51 -9.02
C ASN A 89 11.43 -28.19 -8.29
N ALA A 90 12.52 -27.50 -8.63
CA ALA A 90 12.77 -26.16 -8.12
C ALA A 90 11.74 -25.16 -8.67
N THR A 91 11.45 -25.18 -9.97
CA THR A 91 10.50 -24.24 -10.61
C THR A 91 9.09 -24.34 -10.04
N ARG A 92 8.57 -25.54 -9.74
CA ARG A 92 7.21 -25.71 -9.18
C ARG A 92 6.99 -24.97 -7.84
N ARG A 93 8.07 -24.60 -7.14
CA ARG A 93 7.99 -23.83 -5.89
C ARG A 93 7.90 -22.31 -6.12
N LEU A 94 8.11 -21.84 -7.35
CA LEU A 94 8.22 -20.43 -7.72
C LEU A 94 7.06 -19.96 -8.60
N THR A 95 6.25 -20.87 -9.15
CA THR A 95 5.17 -20.55 -10.09
C THR A 95 3.94 -21.43 -9.90
N ASP A 96 2.76 -20.86 -10.13
CA ASP A 96 1.50 -21.60 -10.22
C ASP A 96 1.21 -22.13 -11.64
N ALA A 97 2.04 -21.76 -12.63
CA ALA A 97 1.91 -22.32 -13.97
C ALA A 97 2.33 -23.80 -13.95
N PRO A 98 1.60 -24.70 -14.63
CA PRO A 98 2.07 -26.06 -14.86
C PRO A 98 3.48 -26.03 -15.48
N VAL A 99 4.40 -26.79 -14.89
CA VAL A 99 5.80 -26.83 -15.32
C VAL A 99 6.00 -27.92 -16.35
N VAL A 100 6.60 -27.53 -17.47
CA VAL A 100 7.02 -28.38 -18.58
C VAL A 100 8.54 -28.42 -18.56
N SER A 101 9.10 -29.62 -18.43
CA SER A 101 10.54 -29.81 -18.38
C SER A 101 11.11 -29.88 -19.80
N VAL A 102 12.14 -29.09 -20.06
CA VAL A 102 12.93 -29.15 -21.29
C VAL A 102 14.40 -29.19 -20.91
N PRO A 103 15.22 -30.07 -21.52
CA PRO A 103 16.63 -30.14 -21.20
C PRO A 103 17.38 -28.90 -21.68
N ASP A 104 18.46 -28.56 -20.97
CA ASP A 104 19.50 -27.59 -21.38
C ASP A 104 19.05 -26.13 -21.55
N LEU A 105 17.85 -25.77 -21.08
CA LEU A 105 17.45 -24.37 -20.96
C LEU A 105 18.24 -23.72 -19.82
N SER A 106 19.01 -22.70 -20.15
CA SER A 106 19.77 -21.92 -19.16
C SER A 106 19.78 -20.46 -19.57
N LEU A 107 19.30 -19.59 -18.68
CA LEU A 107 19.08 -18.17 -18.94
C LEU A 107 20.26 -17.37 -18.37
N SER A 108 20.77 -16.43 -19.17
CA SER A 108 21.80 -15.52 -18.69
C SER A 108 21.22 -14.49 -17.72
N ASN A 109 21.86 -14.34 -16.54
CA ASN A 109 21.56 -13.26 -15.60
C ASN A 109 21.98 -11.88 -16.13
N ALA A 110 22.96 -11.81 -17.05
CA ALA A 110 23.40 -10.55 -17.66
C ALA A 110 22.42 -10.05 -18.74
N GLY A 111 21.59 -10.94 -19.29
CA GLY A 111 20.61 -10.60 -20.32
C GLY A 111 20.44 -11.69 -21.36
N GLU A 112 19.24 -11.77 -21.95
CA GLU A 112 18.87 -12.78 -22.93
C GLU A 112 17.92 -12.23 -24.01
N ARG A 113 17.86 -12.88 -25.18
CA ARG A 113 16.93 -12.54 -26.26
C ARG A 113 16.00 -13.69 -26.62
N LEU A 114 15.04 -13.93 -25.74
CA LEU A 114 14.10 -15.04 -25.85
C LEU A 114 13.19 -14.90 -27.08
N ARG A 115 13.04 -15.97 -27.85
CA ARG A 115 12.20 -16.06 -29.04
C ARG A 115 11.32 -17.29 -28.98
N LEU A 116 10.01 -17.09 -29.01
CA LEU A 116 9.04 -18.16 -29.19
C LEU A 116 8.78 -18.33 -30.68
N ARG A 117 8.96 -19.55 -31.19
CA ARG A 117 8.79 -19.88 -32.61
C ARG A 117 7.64 -20.86 -32.82
N ARG A 118 6.95 -20.70 -33.93
CA ARG A 118 5.93 -21.60 -34.46
C ARG A 118 6.36 -22.02 -35.86
N ASP A 119 6.57 -23.32 -36.06
CA ASP A 119 7.01 -23.88 -37.35
C ASP A 119 8.26 -23.16 -37.91
N GLY A 120 9.19 -22.81 -37.01
CA GLY A 120 10.42 -22.08 -37.30
C GLY A 120 10.30 -20.55 -37.35
N ALA A 121 9.10 -20.00 -37.52
CA ALA A 121 8.86 -18.55 -37.57
C ALA A 121 8.75 -17.95 -36.16
N VAL A 122 9.46 -16.85 -35.89
CA VAL A 122 9.38 -16.15 -34.59
C VAL A 122 8.03 -15.44 -34.47
N VAL A 123 7.26 -15.78 -33.44
CA VAL A 123 5.94 -15.20 -33.17
C VAL A 123 5.90 -14.32 -31.92
N ALA A 124 6.85 -14.48 -30.99
CA ALA A 124 7.03 -13.58 -29.86
C ALA A 124 8.50 -13.46 -29.46
N ARG A 125 8.87 -12.30 -28.89
CA ARG A 125 10.23 -12.01 -28.40
C ARG A 125 10.16 -11.46 -26.98
N LEU A 126 11.10 -11.75 -26.10
CA LEU A 126 11.25 -11.10 -24.80
C LEU A 126 12.74 -10.93 -24.54
N ASP A 127 13.17 -9.67 -24.55
CA ASP A 127 14.56 -9.32 -24.33
C ASP A 127 14.70 -8.69 -22.95
N TYR A 128 15.82 -8.95 -22.28
CA TYR A 128 16.15 -8.35 -21.00
C TYR A 128 17.65 -8.25 -20.79
N GLU A 129 18.03 -7.40 -19.85
CA GLU A 129 19.40 -7.17 -19.39
C GLU A 129 19.38 -7.11 -17.86
N ASP A 130 20.52 -7.45 -17.23
CA ASP A 130 20.76 -7.33 -15.79
C ASP A 130 19.60 -7.86 -14.93
N ALA A 131 19.30 -9.15 -15.06
CA ALA A 131 18.21 -9.80 -14.35
C ALA A 131 18.40 -9.73 -12.82
N PRO A 132 17.52 -9.01 -12.09
CA PRO A 132 17.63 -8.91 -10.64
C PRO A 132 17.31 -10.24 -9.97
N GLU A 133 18.01 -10.52 -8.86
CA GLU A 133 17.80 -11.73 -8.09
C GLU A 133 16.36 -11.75 -7.52
N SER A 134 15.72 -12.91 -7.59
CA SER A 134 14.37 -13.15 -7.06
C SER A 134 13.27 -12.32 -7.73
N GLU A 135 13.48 -11.86 -8.95
CA GLU A 135 12.48 -11.14 -9.72
C GLU A 135 12.05 -11.91 -10.98
N ARG A 136 10.84 -11.62 -11.45
CA ARG A 136 10.38 -12.02 -12.78
C ARG A 136 10.16 -10.80 -13.65
N LEU A 137 10.58 -10.92 -14.90
CA LEU A 137 10.21 -9.97 -15.91
C LEU A 137 8.79 -10.30 -16.36
N VAL A 138 7.87 -9.35 -16.26
CA VAL A 138 6.49 -9.52 -16.73
C VAL A 138 6.25 -8.56 -17.90
N ARG A 139 5.63 -9.06 -18.96
CA ARG A 139 5.13 -8.19 -20.04
C ARG A 139 3.67 -7.81 -19.81
N THR A 140 3.40 -6.50 -19.75
CA THR A 140 2.04 -5.92 -19.65
C THR A 140 1.91 -4.80 -20.69
N ASP A 141 0.89 -4.87 -21.55
CA ASP A 141 0.56 -3.82 -22.54
C ASP A 141 1.71 -3.35 -23.44
N GLY A 142 2.65 -4.25 -23.74
CA GLY A 142 3.80 -3.99 -24.61
C GLY A 142 5.08 -3.56 -23.87
N GLU A 143 4.98 -3.23 -22.58
CA GLU A 143 6.12 -2.91 -21.73
C GLU A 143 6.55 -4.10 -20.87
N THR A 144 7.81 -4.15 -20.51
CA THR A 144 8.39 -5.17 -19.63
C THR A 144 8.79 -4.53 -18.30
N THR A 145 8.40 -5.16 -17.20
CA THR A 145 8.73 -4.65 -15.85
C THR A 145 9.15 -5.81 -14.98
N TRP A 146 10.27 -5.62 -14.27
CA TRP A 146 10.68 -6.55 -13.23
C TRP A 146 9.73 -6.46 -12.04
N ARG A 147 9.39 -7.62 -11.47
CA ARG A 147 8.49 -7.74 -10.33
C ARG A 147 9.01 -8.83 -9.41
N PRO A 148 8.97 -8.65 -8.09
CA PRO A 148 9.38 -9.69 -7.17
C PRO A 148 8.62 -11.01 -7.38
N LEU A 149 9.33 -12.12 -7.28
CA LEU A 149 8.73 -13.45 -7.36
C LEU A 149 7.70 -13.65 -6.24
N GLY A 150 6.51 -14.13 -6.60
CA GLY A 150 5.40 -14.31 -5.65
C GLY A 150 4.63 -13.03 -5.29
N TYR A 151 5.03 -11.87 -5.82
CA TYR A 151 4.17 -10.69 -5.80
C TYR A 151 3.01 -10.90 -6.78
N ARG A 152 1.79 -10.50 -6.41
CA ARG A 152 0.62 -10.49 -7.30
C ARG A 152 -0.07 -9.13 -7.20
N PRO A 153 -0.13 -8.36 -8.30
CA PRO A 153 -0.93 -7.14 -8.33
C PRO A 153 -2.38 -7.43 -7.93
N ARG A 154 -3.03 -6.47 -7.28
CA ARG A 154 -4.42 -6.56 -6.86
C ARG A 154 -5.23 -5.45 -7.51
N ASP A 155 -6.43 -5.78 -7.97
CA ASP A 155 -7.38 -4.79 -8.43
C ASP A 155 -7.92 -3.96 -7.26
N VAL A 156 -8.44 -2.77 -7.57
CA VAL A 156 -9.16 -1.96 -6.59
C VAL A 156 -10.55 -2.56 -6.40
N HIS A 157 -10.73 -3.36 -5.37
CA HIS A 157 -12.05 -3.86 -5.00
C HIS A 157 -12.82 -2.82 -4.19
N ARG A 158 -14.10 -2.63 -4.54
CA ARG A 158 -15.05 -1.80 -3.80
C ARG A 158 -16.06 -2.70 -3.11
N TYR A 159 -16.19 -2.52 -1.81
CA TYR A 159 -17.17 -3.18 -0.97
C TYR A 159 -18.32 -2.22 -0.66
N GLY A 160 -19.52 -2.78 -0.49
CA GLY A 160 -20.76 -2.05 -0.28
C GLY A 160 -20.83 -1.30 1.05
N PRO A 161 -22.04 -0.91 1.49
CA PRO A 161 -22.17 -0.22 2.76
C PRO A 161 -21.61 -1.05 3.92
N ALA A 162 -20.94 -0.38 4.85
CA ALA A 162 -20.31 -1.02 6.00
C ALA A 162 -20.42 -0.11 7.23
N ALA A 163 -20.59 -0.71 8.41
CA ALA A 163 -20.43 0.01 9.65
C ALA A 163 -18.94 0.28 9.87
N VAL A 164 -18.60 1.53 10.16
CA VAL A 164 -17.22 1.98 10.32
C VAL A 164 -17.10 2.81 11.59
N THR A 165 -16.17 2.42 12.46
CA THR A 165 -15.72 3.24 13.59
C THR A 165 -14.46 3.99 13.17
N GLY A 166 -14.54 5.31 13.06
CA GLY A 166 -13.39 6.20 12.89
C GLY A 166 -12.85 6.67 14.24
N PHE A 167 -11.53 6.69 14.41
CA PHE A 167 -10.94 7.13 15.67
C PHE A 167 -9.55 7.74 15.48
N LEU A 168 -9.13 8.50 16.49
CA LEU A 168 -7.81 9.12 16.57
C LEU A 168 -6.97 8.49 17.67
N LEU A 169 -5.65 8.56 17.46
CA LEU A 169 -4.65 8.26 18.46
C LEU A 169 -3.88 9.56 18.73
N PRO A 170 -3.61 9.92 19.99
CA PRO A 170 -3.79 9.11 21.20
C PRO A 170 -5.17 9.18 21.87
N ASP A 171 -6.17 9.84 21.28
CA ASP A 171 -7.48 10.09 21.90
C ASP A 171 -8.26 8.82 22.28
N ALA A 172 -8.21 7.78 21.43
CA ALA A 172 -8.95 6.52 21.63
C ALA A 172 -8.04 5.27 21.60
N PRO A 173 -7.12 5.11 22.56
CA PRO A 173 -6.13 4.03 22.54
C PRO A 173 -6.73 2.67 22.96
N SER A 174 -7.97 2.65 23.45
CA SER A 174 -8.71 1.43 23.80
C SER A 174 -9.24 0.70 22.57
N VAL A 175 -9.67 1.42 21.53
CA VAL A 175 -10.35 0.86 20.35
C VAL A 175 -9.56 -0.28 19.70
N PRO A 176 -8.24 -0.16 19.41
CA PRO A 176 -7.48 -1.29 18.86
C PRO A 176 -7.45 -2.51 19.78
N ALA A 177 -7.17 -2.30 21.08
CA ALA A 177 -7.03 -3.39 22.04
C ALA A 177 -8.36 -4.12 22.30
N GLU A 178 -9.47 -3.39 22.39
CA GLU A 178 -10.80 -3.94 22.59
C GLU A 178 -11.32 -4.68 21.35
N THR A 179 -11.00 -4.16 20.15
CA THR A 179 -11.26 -4.86 18.89
C THR A 179 -10.56 -6.22 18.90
N LEU A 180 -9.27 -6.29 19.25
CA LEU A 180 -8.54 -7.55 19.35
C LEU A 180 -9.10 -8.48 20.45
N ARG A 181 -9.45 -7.95 21.62
CA ARG A 181 -10.01 -8.75 22.74
C ARG A 181 -11.37 -9.36 22.41
N SER A 182 -12.17 -8.70 21.56
CA SER A 182 -13.49 -9.18 21.18
C SER A 182 -13.48 -10.31 20.16
N ALA A 183 -12.31 -10.70 19.63
CA ALA A 183 -12.18 -11.84 18.71
C ALA A 183 -12.76 -13.14 19.28
N ARG A 184 -13.38 -13.92 18.39
CA ARG A 184 -14.00 -15.23 18.69
C ARG A 184 -13.47 -16.37 17.82
N ARG A 185 -13.00 -16.10 16.60
CA ARG A 185 -12.54 -17.13 15.64
C ARG A 185 -11.09 -16.93 15.23
N ARG A 186 -10.72 -15.72 14.81
CA ARG A 186 -9.35 -15.45 14.33
C ARG A 186 -8.89 -14.02 14.56
N ILE A 187 -7.57 -13.88 14.70
CA ILE A 187 -6.85 -12.62 14.59
C ILE A 187 -5.68 -12.82 13.62
N LEU A 188 -5.65 -12.06 12.53
CA LEU A 188 -4.51 -11.98 11.61
C LEU A 188 -3.94 -10.56 11.70
N LEU A 189 -2.81 -10.37 12.36
CA LEU A 189 -2.22 -9.05 12.59
C LEU A 189 -0.97 -8.85 11.74
N ALA A 190 -0.98 -7.82 10.91
CA ALA A 190 0.14 -7.39 10.10
C ALA A 190 0.70 -6.06 10.63
N GLY A 191 2.02 -5.94 10.73
CA GLY A 191 2.65 -4.78 11.35
C GLY A 191 4.07 -4.52 10.92
N TYR A 192 4.46 -3.27 10.73
CA TYR A 192 5.88 -2.94 10.53
C TYR A 192 6.73 -3.20 11.79
N THR A 193 6.44 -2.49 12.87
CA THR A 193 7.06 -2.71 14.18
C THR A 193 6.02 -3.15 15.21
N PHE A 194 6.44 -4.03 16.11
CA PHE A 194 5.61 -4.59 17.17
C PHE A 194 6.36 -4.57 18.51
N THR A 195 5.95 -3.71 19.42
CA THR A 195 6.56 -3.54 20.75
C THR A 195 5.51 -3.30 21.86
N SER A 196 4.22 -3.33 21.52
CA SER A 196 3.13 -3.07 22.46
C SER A 196 2.81 -4.28 23.32
N GLU A 197 3.15 -4.20 24.61
CA GLU A 197 2.82 -5.25 25.59
C GLU A 197 1.30 -5.43 25.74
N ARG A 198 0.51 -4.34 25.71
CA ARG A 198 -0.96 -4.40 25.79
C ARG A 198 -1.55 -5.21 24.64
N VAL A 199 -1.03 -5.03 23.44
CA VAL A 199 -1.46 -5.79 22.26
C VAL A 199 -0.96 -7.22 22.37
N ALA A 200 0.29 -7.46 22.77
CA ALA A 200 0.80 -8.81 23.01
C ALA A 200 -0.09 -9.59 24.01
N ASP A 201 -0.46 -8.97 25.13
CA ASP A 201 -1.33 -9.57 26.14
C ASP A 201 -2.73 -9.89 25.58
N ALA A 202 -3.31 -9.00 24.76
CA ALA A 202 -4.60 -9.23 24.12
C ALA A 202 -4.57 -10.42 23.15
N LEU A 203 -3.49 -10.54 22.36
CA LEU A 203 -3.27 -11.65 21.43
C LEU A 203 -3.05 -12.97 22.18
N ILE A 204 -2.19 -12.99 23.20
CA ILE A 204 -1.96 -14.18 24.04
C ILE A 204 -3.26 -14.62 24.72
N ALA A 205 -4.04 -13.67 25.23
CA ALA A 205 -5.34 -13.99 25.84
C ALA A 205 -6.33 -14.53 24.80
N ALA A 206 -6.29 -14.09 23.55
CA ALA A 206 -7.13 -14.64 22.48
C ALA A 206 -6.71 -16.07 22.12
N GLU A 207 -5.40 -16.31 21.94
CA GLU A 207 -4.84 -17.65 21.67
C GLU A 207 -5.22 -18.64 22.77
N ARG A 208 -5.12 -18.24 24.04
CA ARG A 208 -5.53 -19.06 25.19
C ARG A 208 -7.03 -19.38 25.23
N ARG A 209 -7.88 -18.58 24.59
CA ARG A 209 -9.32 -18.85 24.43
C ARG A 209 -9.62 -19.76 23.22
N GLY A 210 -8.61 -20.17 22.46
CA GLY A 210 -8.77 -20.97 21.24
C GLY A 210 -9.05 -20.16 19.98
N VAL A 211 -8.86 -18.83 20.01
CA VAL A 211 -8.91 -18.00 18.80
C VAL A 211 -7.64 -18.24 18.00
N VAL A 212 -7.74 -18.44 16.68
CA VAL A 212 -6.54 -18.61 15.82
C VAL A 212 -5.82 -17.27 15.70
N VAL A 213 -4.63 -17.14 16.30
CA VAL A 213 -3.83 -15.92 16.20
C VAL A 213 -2.61 -16.12 15.31
N ARG A 214 -2.43 -15.22 14.33
CA ARG A 214 -1.21 -15.13 13.51
C ARG A 214 -0.70 -13.71 13.45
N VAL A 215 0.61 -13.55 13.53
CA VAL A 215 1.30 -12.26 13.50
C VAL A 215 2.35 -12.28 12.40
N LEU A 216 2.27 -11.32 11.49
CA LEU A 216 3.26 -11.07 10.46
C LEU A 216 3.84 -9.67 10.67
N VAL A 217 5.16 -9.58 10.82
CA VAL A 217 5.83 -8.28 10.93
C VAL A 217 7.01 -8.14 9.99
N ASP A 218 7.52 -6.93 9.83
CA ASP A 218 8.77 -6.71 9.10
C ASP A 218 9.93 -7.47 9.75
N ALA A 219 10.93 -7.94 9.00
CA ALA A 219 12.10 -8.63 9.55
C ALA A 219 13.17 -7.68 10.11
N GLU A 220 13.40 -6.56 9.42
CA GLU A 220 14.53 -5.63 9.61
C GLU A 220 14.05 -4.18 9.42
N PRO A 221 13.19 -3.67 10.32
CA PRO A 221 12.68 -2.31 10.20
C PRO A 221 13.85 -1.32 10.27
N VAL A 222 13.71 -0.17 9.61
CA VAL A 222 14.64 0.98 9.70
C VAL A 222 15.01 1.25 11.16
N GLY A 223 16.31 1.35 11.40
CA GLY A 223 16.87 1.50 12.76
C GLY A 223 16.98 0.19 13.54
N GLY A 224 16.70 -0.95 12.90
CA GLY A 224 16.79 -2.28 13.50
C GLY A 224 15.62 -2.63 14.41
N ARG A 225 15.53 -3.92 14.76
CA ARG A 225 14.56 -4.39 15.75
C ARG A 225 15.08 -4.17 17.15
N THR A 226 14.23 -3.61 18.00
CA THR A 226 14.56 -3.39 19.40
C THR A 226 14.43 -4.65 20.25
N ALA A 227 15.20 -4.74 21.33
CA ALA A 227 15.16 -5.85 22.28
C ALA A 227 13.78 -6.00 22.93
N ARG A 228 13.06 -4.88 23.12
CA ARG A 228 11.67 -4.89 23.56
C ARG A 228 10.76 -5.56 22.51
N GLY A 229 10.91 -5.20 21.23
CA GLY A 229 10.16 -5.83 20.15
C GLY A 229 10.44 -7.32 20.04
N ALA A 230 11.71 -7.72 20.11
CA ALA A 230 12.09 -9.13 20.12
C ALA A 230 11.44 -9.89 21.28
N ARG A 231 11.49 -9.35 22.51
CA ARG A 231 10.83 -9.95 23.67
C ARG A 231 9.31 -10.08 23.48
N ALA A 232 8.65 -9.09 22.90
CA ALA A 232 7.21 -9.16 22.63
C ALA A 232 6.87 -10.30 21.64
N LEU A 233 7.66 -10.47 20.58
CA LEU A 233 7.50 -11.57 19.63
C LEU A 233 7.83 -12.93 20.25
N ASP A 234 8.85 -13.00 21.12
CA ASP A 234 9.18 -14.21 21.88
C ASP A 234 8.03 -14.64 22.79
N ARG A 235 7.40 -13.69 23.50
CA ARG A 235 6.21 -13.96 24.34
C ARG A 235 5.06 -14.53 23.52
N LEU A 236 4.77 -13.97 22.35
CA LEU A 236 3.74 -14.47 21.43
C LEU A 236 4.06 -15.89 20.96
N ALA A 237 5.27 -16.11 20.44
CA ALA A 237 5.70 -17.41 19.95
C ALA A 237 5.73 -18.48 21.04
N ALA A 238 6.07 -18.12 22.29
CA ALA A 238 6.02 -19.01 23.44
C ALA A 238 4.58 -19.36 23.88
N ALA A 239 3.61 -18.48 23.60
CA ALA A 239 2.20 -18.71 23.90
C ALA A 239 1.45 -19.53 22.85
N GLY A 240 2.11 -19.94 21.75
CA GLY A 240 1.51 -20.74 20.68
C GLY A 240 1.13 -19.97 19.42
N VAL A 241 1.26 -18.64 19.41
CA VAL A 241 0.94 -17.79 18.25
C VAL A 241 1.90 -18.09 17.08
N ASP A 242 1.37 -18.22 15.86
CA ASP A 242 2.18 -18.29 14.63
C ASP A 242 2.75 -16.89 14.32
N VAL A 243 4.00 -16.66 14.71
CA VAL A 243 4.73 -15.41 14.48
C VAL A 243 5.71 -15.59 13.34
N ARG A 244 5.55 -14.78 12.30
CA ARG A 244 6.44 -14.72 11.13
C ARG A 244 6.96 -13.31 10.92
N VAL A 245 8.11 -13.22 10.28
CA VAL A 245 8.69 -11.97 9.81
C VAL A 245 8.90 -12.02 8.31
N LEU A 246 8.65 -10.92 7.61
CA LEU A 246 8.83 -10.81 6.17
C LEU A 246 10.17 -10.14 5.87
N GLY A 247 11.03 -10.81 5.11
CA GLY A 247 12.31 -10.25 4.65
C GLY A 247 13.32 -11.33 4.25
N GLY A 248 14.60 -10.97 4.25
CA GLY A 248 15.71 -11.83 3.84
C GLY A 248 15.93 -11.85 2.32
N PRO A 249 16.81 -12.74 1.81
CA PRO A 249 17.25 -12.72 0.41
C PRO A 249 16.13 -12.93 -0.64
N ARG A 250 14.95 -13.40 -0.22
CA ARG A 250 13.78 -13.64 -1.09
C ARG A 250 12.69 -12.58 -0.91
N ALA A 251 13.00 -11.48 -0.24
CA ALA A 251 12.03 -10.46 0.13
C ALA A 251 11.34 -9.90 -1.11
N ARG A 252 10.00 -9.89 -1.09
CA ARG A 252 9.22 -9.23 -2.15
C ARG A 252 9.07 -7.74 -1.98
N PHE A 253 9.45 -7.23 -0.81
CA PHE A 253 9.25 -5.85 -0.40
C PHE A 253 10.46 -5.42 0.41
N ASP A 254 10.91 -4.19 0.24
CA ASP A 254 11.95 -3.61 1.09
C ASP A 254 11.50 -3.60 2.55
N TYR A 255 10.24 -3.21 2.76
CA TYR A 255 9.61 -3.21 4.08
C TYR A 255 8.17 -3.76 4.04
N HIS A 256 7.86 -4.63 4.99
CA HIS A 256 6.49 -4.97 5.35
C HIS A 256 5.90 -3.86 6.22
N HIS A 257 5.43 -2.80 5.57
CA HIS A 257 4.99 -1.59 6.24
C HIS A 257 3.46 -1.46 6.56
N PRO A 258 2.57 -2.46 6.41
CA PRO A 258 1.17 -2.25 6.76
C PRO A 258 0.95 -2.29 8.28
N LYS A 259 -0.16 -1.71 8.74
CA LYS A 259 -0.62 -1.80 10.15
C LYS A 259 -2.11 -2.11 10.18
N TYR A 260 -2.45 -3.39 10.07
CA TYR A 260 -3.84 -3.84 10.12
C TYR A 260 -3.99 -5.13 10.91
N ALA A 261 -5.20 -5.38 11.38
CA ALA A 261 -5.60 -6.67 11.89
C ALA A 261 -6.95 -7.08 11.29
N VAL A 262 -7.07 -8.36 10.91
CA VAL A 262 -8.37 -8.98 10.63
C VAL A 262 -8.83 -9.65 11.91
N VAL A 263 -9.96 -9.20 12.45
CA VAL A 263 -10.56 -9.74 13.66
C VAL A 263 -11.94 -10.30 13.32
N ASP A 264 -12.01 -11.61 13.15
CA ASP A 264 -13.18 -12.31 12.63
C ASP A 264 -13.62 -11.73 11.26
N ASP A 265 -14.72 -10.97 11.23
CA ASP A 265 -15.31 -10.31 10.06
C ASP A 265 -15.09 -8.78 10.06
N ARG A 266 -14.23 -8.29 10.96
CA ARG A 266 -13.85 -6.88 11.04
C ARG A 266 -12.42 -6.66 10.56
N ALA A 267 -12.20 -5.53 9.89
CA ALA A 267 -10.88 -5.02 9.54
C ALA A 267 -10.53 -3.83 10.41
N LEU A 268 -9.42 -3.91 11.15
CA LEU A 268 -8.81 -2.80 11.89
C LEU A 268 -7.62 -2.30 11.08
N VAL A 269 -7.60 -1.03 10.67
CA VAL A 269 -6.50 -0.41 9.91
C VAL A 269 -6.03 0.85 10.63
N LEU A 270 -4.72 1.01 10.76
CA LEU A 270 -4.06 2.08 11.49
C LEU A 270 -3.02 2.79 10.63
N THR A 271 -2.79 4.09 10.90
CA THR A 271 -1.58 4.78 10.44
C THR A 271 -0.37 4.47 11.33
N GLU A 272 -0.64 4.06 12.57
CA GLU A 272 0.33 3.83 13.64
C GLU A 272 0.85 2.40 13.70
N ASN A 273 2.11 2.26 14.11
CA ASN A 273 2.72 0.97 14.43
C ASN A 273 2.14 0.36 15.72
N TRP A 274 2.29 -0.96 15.89
CA TRP A 274 1.89 -1.72 17.08
C TRP A 274 2.87 -1.54 18.24
N LYS A 275 3.15 -0.28 18.57
CA LYS A 275 4.02 0.14 19.67
C LYS A 275 3.24 0.93 20.71
N PRO A 276 3.71 1.07 21.95
CA PRO A 276 3.02 1.88 22.96
C PRO A 276 2.65 3.26 22.41
N ALA A 277 3.60 3.96 21.78
CA ALA A 277 3.39 5.27 21.14
C ALA A 277 2.20 5.35 20.14
N GLY A 278 1.82 4.21 19.56
CA GLY A 278 0.83 4.11 18.48
C GLY A 278 -0.49 3.41 18.85
N VAL A 279 -0.51 2.49 19.83
CA VAL A 279 -1.72 1.71 20.20
C VAL A 279 -1.95 1.65 21.72
N GLY A 280 -1.26 2.48 22.48
CA GLY A 280 -1.36 2.48 23.93
C GLY A 280 -1.00 3.78 24.63
N GLY A 281 -0.38 4.74 23.94
CA GLY A 281 -0.05 6.01 24.52
C GLY A 281 0.58 7.06 23.60
N LYS A 282 -0.10 8.20 23.55
CA LYS A 282 0.43 9.49 24.00
C LYS A 282 1.72 10.02 23.34
N SER A 283 1.90 9.94 22.02
CA SER A 283 2.95 10.74 21.33
C SER A 283 2.55 11.09 19.90
N SER A 284 2.07 10.10 19.15
CA SER A 284 1.84 10.29 17.72
C SER A 284 0.36 10.61 17.45
N ARG A 285 0.11 11.66 16.66
CA ARG A 285 -1.20 11.91 16.05
C ARG A 285 -1.39 10.90 14.92
N GLY A 286 -2.23 9.91 15.17
CA GLY A 286 -2.53 8.83 14.23
C GLY A 286 -4.04 8.69 13.98
N TRP A 287 -4.40 8.07 12.87
CA TRP A 287 -5.78 7.78 12.48
C TRP A 287 -6.00 6.27 12.44
N GLY A 288 -7.22 5.84 12.74
CA GLY A 288 -7.61 4.44 12.67
C GLY A 288 -9.05 4.24 12.24
N LEU A 289 -9.31 3.07 11.67
CA LEU A 289 -10.63 2.61 11.26
C LEU A 289 -10.85 1.17 11.77
N VAL A 290 -12.02 0.91 12.33
CA VAL A 290 -12.59 -0.45 12.41
C VAL A 290 -13.72 -0.52 11.40
N VAL A 291 -13.67 -1.48 10.48
CA VAL A 291 -14.70 -1.72 9.46
C VAL A 291 -15.35 -3.05 9.73
N ASP A 292 -16.64 -3.05 10.05
CA ASP A 292 -17.45 -4.26 10.18
C ASP A 292 -18.02 -4.66 8.81
N SER A 293 -17.31 -5.56 8.15
CA SER A 293 -17.61 -6.00 6.79
C SER A 293 -16.85 -7.28 6.46
N SER A 294 -17.56 -8.40 6.42
CA SER A 294 -16.96 -9.71 6.07
C SER A 294 -16.21 -9.67 4.73
N PRO A 295 -16.70 -9.02 3.65
CA PRO A 295 -15.94 -8.88 2.41
C PRO A 295 -14.60 -8.13 2.56
N VAL A 296 -14.57 -7.00 3.28
CA VAL A 296 -13.32 -6.24 3.53
C VAL A 296 -12.36 -7.06 4.39
N ALA A 297 -12.86 -7.72 5.44
CA ALA A 297 -12.07 -8.59 6.29
C ALA A 297 -11.52 -9.80 5.51
N ALA A 298 -12.30 -10.38 4.60
CA ALA A 298 -11.88 -11.49 3.74
C ALA A 298 -10.80 -11.06 2.72
N ASP A 299 -10.90 -9.85 2.17
CA ASP A 299 -9.89 -9.26 1.28
C ASP A 299 -8.55 -9.16 2.00
N LEU A 300 -8.51 -8.48 3.15
CA LEU A 300 -7.29 -8.34 3.95
C LEU A 300 -6.78 -9.68 4.50
N ALA A 301 -7.67 -10.62 4.82
CA ALA A 301 -7.25 -11.98 5.19
C ALA A 301 -6.66 -12.76 4.01
N GLY A 302 -7.15 -12.51 2.80
CA GLY A 302 -6.55 -13.02 1.56
C GLY A 302 -5.15 -12.47 1.36
N LEU A 303 -5.00 -11.15 1.53
CA LEU A 303 -3.69 -10.51 1.49
C LEU A 303 -2.74 -11.10 2.53
N PHE A 304 -3.15 -11.15 3.81
CA PHE A 304 -2.34 -11.71 4.89
C PHE A 304 -1.83 -13.11 4.56
N ARG A 305 -2.69 -13.98 4.00
CA ARG A 305 -2.31 -15.36 3.63
C ARG A 305 -1.30 -15.41 2.49
N VAL A 306 -1.43 -14.52 1.50
CA VAL A 306 -0.45 -14.40 0.40
C VAL A 306 0.89 -13.90 0.92
N ASP A 307 0.88 -12.94 1.84
CA ASP A 307 2.10 -12.39 2.41
C ASP A 307 2.78 -13.43 3.32
N ALA A 308 2.04 -14.02 4.26
CA ALA A 308 2.56 -15.00 5.23
C ALA A 308 2.87 -16.39 4.64
N GLY A 309 2.33 -16.69 3.44
CA GLY A 309 2.45 -18.00 2.79
C GLY A 309 3.62 -18.13 1.82
N TRP A 310 4.34 -17.05 1.53
CA TRP A 310 5.47 -17.06 0.61
C TRP A 310 6.81 -17.32 1.30
N ASN A 311 7.87 -17.48 0.51
CA ASN A 311 9.20 -17.89 0.97
C ASN A 311 9.95 -16.83 1.78
N ASP A 312 9.53 -15.56 1.73
CA ASP A 312 10.05 -14.45 2.52
C ASP A 312 9.42 -14.33 3.91
N ALA A 313 8.35 -15.09 4.19
CA ALA A 313 7.72 -15.14 5.51
C ALA A 313 8.41 -16.17 6.41
N ILE A 314 9.48 -15.74 7.07
CA ILE A 314 10.35 -16.55 7.93
C ILE A 314 9.73 -16.71 9.32
N PRO A 315 9.60 -17.93 9.87
CA PRO A 315 9.17 -18.12 11.26
C PRO A 315 10.08 -17.37 12.24
N TRP A 316 9.49 -16.62 13.18
CA TRP A 316 10.24 -15.78 14.12
C TRP A 316 11.31 -16.55 14.89
N ARG A 317 10.99 -17.77 15.34
CA ARG A 317 11.93 -18.66 16.04
C ARG A 317 13.20 -18.96 15.23
N ARG A 318 13.09 -19.05 13.90
CA ARG A 318 14.22 -19.23 12.98
C ARG A 318 14.97 -17.92 12.80
N HIS A 319 14.26 -16.83 12.51
CA HIS A 319 14.86 -15.51 12.26
C HIS A 319 15.68 -15.00 13.46
N ARG A 320 15.16 -15.17 14.69
CA ARG A 320 15.76 -14.59 15.90
C ARG A 320 17.06 -15.28 16.35
N ARG A 321 17.39 -16.47 15.84
CA ARG A 321 18.53 -17.25 16.31
C ARG A 321 19.84 -16.53 16.00
N GLY A 322 20.68 -16.33 17.02
CA GLY A 322 22.00 -15.72 16.87
C GLY A 322 22.02 -14.22 16.57
N ARG A 323 20.86 -13.54 16.58
CA ARG A 323 20.77 -12.09 16.33
C ARG A 323 20.78 -11.28 17.63
N THR A 324 21.39 -10.10 17.56
CA THR A 324 21.33 -9.02 18.56
C THR A 324 20.21 -8.04 18.22
N PHE A 325 19.80 -7.23 19.20
CA PHE A 325 18.68 -6.29 19.06
C PHE A 325 19.01 -4.96 19.70
N GLU A 326 18.44 -3.89 19.12
CA GLU A 326 18.71 -2.52 19.52
C GLU A 326 18.04 -2.14 20.85
N THR A 327 18.61 -1.15 21.53
CA THR A 327 17.98 -0.56 22.72
C THR A 327 17.26 0.72 22.32
N GLU A 328 15.97 0.83 22.64
CA GLU A 328 15.18 2.05 22.41
C GLU A 328 14.54 2.49 23.72
N THR A 329 14.59 3.80 23.99
CA THR A 329 13.96 4.41 25.15
C THR A 329 12.44 4.47 24.94
N PRO A 330 11.61 4.11 25.93
CA PRO A 330 10.17 4.28 25.84
C PRO A 330 9.80 5.75 25.59
N ALA A 331 8.79 5.99 24.75
CA ALA A 331 8.16 7.32 24.69
C ALA A 331 7.39 7.56 25.98
N GLU A 332 7.71 8.66 26.67
CA GLU A 332 7.05 9.12 27.91
C GLU A 332 6.27 10.40 27.60
N GLY A 333 5.04 10.51 28.09
CA GLY A 333 4.22 11.72 27.94
C GLY A 333 2.74 11.42 28.00
N ASP A 334 1.93 12.35 28.49
CA ASP A 334 0.47 12.24 28.55
C ASP A 334 -0.20 13.36 27.75
N TYR A 335 -1.14 13.00 26.87
CA TYR A 335 -1.86 13.97 26.03
C TYR A 335 -3.37 13.89 26.25
N PRO A 336 -4.10 15.03 26.25
CA PRO A 336 -5.53 15.06 26.50
C PRO A 336 -6.32 14.43 25.35
N SER A 337 -7.34 13.61 25.67
CA SER A 337 -8.34 13.18 24.70
C SER A 337 -9.30 14.33 24.40
N ARG A 338 -9.50 14.64 23.12
CA ARG A 338 -10.40 15.70 22.66
C ARG A 338 -11.39 15.23 21.60
N PHE A 339 -11.21 14.02 21.08
CA PHE A 339 -12.04 13.43 20.03
C PHE A 339 -12.42 12.02 20.42
N GLU A 340 -13.70 11.82 20.74
CA GLU A 340 -14.25 10.48 20.90
C GLU A 340 -14.30 9.76 19.54
N PRO A 341 -14.28 8.41 19.51
CA PRO A 341 -14.56 7.65 18.30
C PRO A 341 -15.92 8.01 17.70
N THR A 342 -16.04 7.87 16.37
CA THR A 342 -17.31 8.07 15.65
C THR A 342 -17.73 6.78 14.95
N ASP A 343 -18.99 6.38 15.13
CA ASP A 343 -19.59 5.25 14.41
C ASP A 343 -20.47 5.77 13.27
N VAL A 344 -20.25 5.28 12.07
CA VAL A 344 -20.98 5.69 10.87
C VAL A 344 -21.30 4.51 9.97
N THR A 345 -22.26 4.67 9.08
CA THR A 345 -22.42 3.76 7.93
C THR A 345 -21.76 4.40 6.72
N ALA A 346 -20.72 3.77 6.19
CA ALA A 346 -20.08 4.20 4.95
C ALA A 346 -20.88 3.69 3.74
N ALA A 347 -20.89 4.46 2.65
CA ALA A 347 -21.50 4.06 1.37
C ALA A 347 -20.61 3.10 0.56
N GLY A 348 -19.33 2.97 0.93
CA GLY A 348 -18.43 1.99 0.35
C GLY A 348 -17.01 2.10 0.87
N VAL A 349 -16.32 0.99 0.84
CA VAL A 349 -14.92 0.85 1.30
C VAL A 349 -14.10 0.25 0.17
N ARG A 350 -12.96 0.86 -0.15
CA ARG A 350 -11.97 0.30 -1.08
C ARG A 350 -10.70 -0.08 -0.33
N VAL A 351 -10.20 -1.28 -0.59
CA VAL A 351 -8.91 -1.76 -0.06
C VAL A 351 -7.81 -1.41 -1.05
N LEU A 352 -6.82 -0.65 -0.60
CA LEU A 352 -5.72 -0.14 -1.40
C LEU A 352 -4.41 -0.76 -0.92
N THR A 353 -3.55 -1.17 -1.85
CA THR A 353 -2.26 -1.78 -1.52
C THR A 353 -1.12 -1.25 -2.36
N ALA A 354 0.03 -1.03 -1.72
CA ALA A 354 1.29 -0.77 -2.40
C ALA A 354 2.25 -1.97 -2.24
N PRO A 355 3.12 -2.24 -3.23
CA PRO A 355 2.98 -1.76 -4.60
C PRO A 355 1.66 -2.21 -5.25
N GLY A 356 1.33 -1.60 -6.39
CA GLY A 356 0.14 -1.92 -7.16
C GLY A 356 -0.82 -0.75 -7.25
N ASN A 357 -1.97 -0.86 -6.60
CA ASN A 357 -3.11 0.00 -6.89
C ASN A 357 -3.25 1.25 -6.03
N ALA A 358 -2.50 1.36 -4.93
CA ALA A 358 -2.76 2.40 -3.94
C ALA A 358 -2.49 3.82 -4.45
N GLU A 359 -1.39 4.03 -5.17
CA GLU A 359 -1.06 5.36 -5.69
C GLU A 359 -2.10 5.84 -6.70
N SER A 360 -2.38 5.05 -7.74
CA SER A 360 -3.34 5.43 -8.78
C SER A 360 -4.76 5.63 -8.22
N ALA A 361 -5.19 4.77 -7.29
CA ALA A 361 -6.48 4.93 -6.64
C ALA A 361 -6.56 6.19 -5.76
N LEU A 362 -5.47 6.56 -5.09
CA LEU A 362 -5.41 7.76 -4.25
C LEU A 362 -5.29 9.04 -5.10
N VAL A 363 -4.53 9.01 -6.19
CA VAL A 363 -4.55 10.06 -7.22
C VAL A 363 -5.99 10.28 -7.70
N GLY A 364 -6.71 9.20 -8.04
CA GLY A 364 -8.12 9.28 -8.45
C GLY A 364 -9.07 9.84 -7.38
N VAL A 365 -8.76 9.65 -6.08
CA VAL A 365 -9.53 10.29 -4.99
C VAL A 365 -9.32 11.80 -4.98
N VAL A 366 -8.08 12.26 -5.15
CA VAL A 366 -7.74 13.69 -5.13
C VAL A 366 -8.19 14.39 -6.41
N ASP A 367 -8.00 13.75 -7.57
CA ASP A 367 -8.45 14.26 -8.86
C ASP A 367 -9.98 14.28 -9.00
N GLY A 368 -10.69 13.41 -8.27
CA GLY A 368 -12.15 13.38 -8.23
C GLY A 368 -12.79 14.29 -7.19
N ALA A 369 -12.02 15.12 -6.49
CA ALA A 369 -12.55 16.09 -5.53
C ALA A 369 -13.01 17.38 -6.22
N ASP A 370 -14.13 17.92 -5.76
CA ASP A 370 -14.82 19.10 -6.28
C ASP A 370 -14.72 20.31 -5.34
N ARG A 371 -14.68 20.11 -4.02
CA ARG A 371 -14.76 21.23 -3.05
C ARG A 371 -13.51 21.39 -2.20
N ARG A 372 -13.02 20.30 -1.58
CA ARG A 372 -11.92 20.36 -0.62
C ARG A 372 -11.09 19.10 -0.57
N VAL A 373 -9.77 19.29 -0.47
CA VAL A 373 -8.80 18.22 -0.16
C VAL A 373 -7.94 18.63 1.03
N ASP A 374 -7.97 17.84 2.10
CA ASP A 374 -7.09 17.98 3.25
C ASP A 374 -6.13 16.78 3.29
N VAL A 375 -4.82 17.05 3.24
CA VAL A 375 -3.76 16.02 3.24
C VAL A 375 -2.96 16.14 4.53
N ILE A 376 -2.85 15.04 5.28
CA ILE A 376 -2.00 14.94 6.47
C ILE A 376 -0.97 13.83 6.28
N GLN A 377 0.31 14.17 6.42
CA GLN A 377 1.42 13.23 6.22
C GLN A 377 2.54 13.45 7.24
N PRO A 378 3.34 12.43 7.60
CA PRO A 378 4.57 12.65 8.36
C PRO A 378 5.56 13.51 7.55
N SER A 379 5.74 13.17 6.28
CA SER A 379 6.51 13.91 5.27
C SER A 379 6.02 13.52 3.86
N ILE A 380 6.40 14.32 2.86
CA ILE A 380 6.16 14.04 1.43
C ILE A 380 7.52 14.04 0.75
N GLY A 381 7.94 12.89 0.21
CA GLY A 381 9.32 12.65 -0.19
C GLY A 381 9.73 13.27 -1.52
N ARG A 382 8.80 13.57 -2.43
CA ARG A 382 9.11 14.10 -3.76
C ARG A 382 8.14 15.19 -4.20
N ARG A 383 8.68 16.33 -4.66
CA ARG A 383 7.90 17.47 -5.18
C ARG A 383 7.20 17.18 -6.50
N ASP A 384 7.76 16.26 -7.29
CA ASP A 384 7.27 15.80 -8.59
C ASP A 384 6.46 14.49 -8.50
N GLY A 385 6.23 13.97 -7.29
CA GLY A 385 5.49 12.73 -7.08
C GLY A 385 4.03 12.81 -7.58
N PRO A 386 3.44 11.72 -8.11
CA PRO A 386 2.07 11.70 -8.63
C PRO A 386 1.01 12.21 -7.65
N LEU A 387 1.14 11.85 -6.36
CA LEU A 387 0.21 12.28 -5.31
C LEU A 387 0.26 13.79 -5.06
N LEU A 388 1.45 14.38 -4.95
CA LEU A 388 1.57 15.83 -4.77
C LEU A 388 1.13 16.59 -6.03
N ARG A 389 1.45 16.08 -7.22
CA ARG A 389 0.93 16.63 -8.49
C ARG A 389 -0.60 16.60 -8.53
N ALA A 390 -1.24 15.53 -8.07
CA ALA A 390 -2.70 15.47 -7.97
C ALA A 390 -3.26 16.55 -7.03
N THR A 391 -2.59 16.82 -5.89
CA THR A 391 -3.04 17.90 -4.97
C THR A 391 -2.93 19.28 -5.60
N ILE A 392 -1.89 19.55 -6.38
CA ILE A 392 -1.73 20.82 -7.10
C ILE A 392 -2.77 20.92 -8.21
N ARG A 393 -3.00 19.84 -8.99
CA ARG A 393 -4.06 19.79 -10.00
C ARG A 393 -5.44 20.06 -9.41
N ALA A 394 -5.72 19.55 -8.21
CA ALA A 394 -6.98 19.86 -7.53
C ALA A 394 -7.11 21.37 -7.27
N ALA A 395 -6.07 22.01 -6.75
CA ALA A 395 -6.08 23.46 -6.54
C ALA A 395 -6.20 24.25 -7.85
N GLU A 396 -5.56 23.80 -8.94
CA GLU A 396 -5.69 24.38 -10.28
C GLU A 396 -7.13 24.30 -10.83
N ARG A 397 -7.94 23.33 -10.36
CA ARG A 397 -9.38 23.24 -10.64
C ARG A 397 -10.25 24.11 -9.71
N GLY A 398 -9.66 24.87 -8.79
CA GLY A 398 -10.38 25.70 -7.82
C GLY A 398 -10.77 25.00 -6.51
N VAL A 399 -10.34 23.75 -6.31
CA VAL A 399 -10.59 22.99 -5.07
C VAL A 399 -9.77 23.58 -3.94
N THR A 400 -10.35 23.78 -2.75
CA THR A 400 -9.58 24.26 -1.60
C THR A 400 -8.67 23.15 -1.07
N VAL A 401 -7.35 23.35 -1.09
CA VAL A 401 -6.35 22.36 -0.68
C VAL A 401 -5.61 22.80 0.57
N ARG A 402 -5.53 21.92 1.58
CA ARG A 402 -4.69 22.09 2.76
C ARG A 402 -3.73 20.92 2.92
N VAL A 403 -2.44 21.20 3.07
CA VAL A 403 -1.40 20.18 3.32
C VAL A 403 -0.76 20.40 4.69
N LEU A 404 -0.91 19.44 5.59
CA LEU A 404 -0.33 19.47 6.93
C LEU A 404 0.73 18.38 7.07
N VAL A 405 1.97 18.78 7.33
CA VAL A 405 3.11 17.88 7.53
C VAL A 405 3.65 17.93 8.96
N SER A 406 4.37 16.90 9.38
CA SER A 406 4.88 16.80 10.75
C SER A 406 5.99 17.81 11.05
N GLY A 407 6.00 18.37 12.27
CA GLY A 407 7.10 19.18 12.80
C GLY A 407 8.15 18.36 13.56
N ALA A 408 8.17 17.03 13.41
CA ALA A 408 9.14 16.19 14.11
C ALA A 408 10.59 16.53 13.68
N TRP A 409 11.51 16.57 14.64
CA TRP A 409 12.87 17.09 14.44
C TRP A 409 13.61 16.47 13.25
N TYR A 410 13.43 15.17 12.99
CA TYR A 410 14.11 14.43 11.92
C TYR A 410 13.57 14.70 10.51
N VAL A 411 12.45 15.41 10.38
CA VAL A 411 11.87 15.85 9.09
C VAL A 411 11.56 17.36 9.06
N ALA A 412 11.91 18.09 10.12
CA ALA A 412 11.46 19.47 10.32
C ALA A 412 11.97 20.41 9.22
N GLU A 413 13.25 20.30 8.87
CA GLU A 413 13.88 21.13 7.83
C GLU A 413 13.31 20.82 6.44
N GLU A 414 13.26 19.53 6.06
CA GLU A 414 12.69 19.09 4.78
C GLU A 414 11.23 19.52 4.62
N ASN A 415 10.43 19.34 5.67
CA ASN A 415 9.02 19.72 5.66
C ASN A 415 8.83 21.25 5.62
N ALA A 416 9.69 22.02 6.30
CA ALA A 416 9.65 23.48 6.21
C ALA A 416 9.95 23.96 4.79
N ALA A 417 10.98 23.40 4.15
CA ALA A 417 11.34 23.71 2.76
C ALA A 417 10.25 23.29 1.76
N LEU A 418 9.59 22.15 2.00
CA LEU A 418 8.43 21.72 1.20
C LEU A 418 7.25 22.69 1.35
N VAL A 419 6.93 23.09 2.58
CA VAL A 419 5.83 24.01 2.88
C VAL A 419 6.06 25.38 2.25
N GLU A 420 7.28 25.92 2.37
CA GLU A 420 7.67 27.16 1.70
C GLU A 420 7.52 27.05 0.18
N TRP A 421 8.00 25.96 -0.41
CA TRP A 421 7.87 25.72 -1.84
C TRP A 421 6.41 25.64 -2.30
N LEU A 422 5.56 24.86 -1.59
CA LEU A 422 4.13 24.72 -1.90
C LEU A 422 3.38 26.05 -1.83
N ASN A 423 3.62 26.82 -0.76
CA ASN A 423 3.02 28.14 -0.61
C ASN A 423 3.53 29.12 -1.66
N GLY A 424 4.81 29.03 -2.06
CA GLY A 424 5.34 29.81 -3.17
C GLY A 424 4.71 29.46 -4.52
N VAL A 425 4.44 28.17 -4.78
CA VAL A 425 3.68 27.73 -5.97
C VAL A 425 2.26 28.30 -5.93
N ALA A 426 1.59 28.22 -4.78
CA ALA A 426 0.24 28.73 -4.60
C ALA A 426 0.17 30.25 -4.85
N THR A 427 1.07 31.04 -4.27
CA THR A 427 1.11 32.49 -4.48
C THR A 427 1.39 32.87 -5.93
N ARG A 428 2.36 32.22 -6.60
CA ARG A 428 2.72 32.55 -7.99
C ARG A 428 1.61 32.23 -8.99
N ARG A 429 0.76 31.26 -8.67
CA ARG A 429 -0.30 30.75 -9.55
C ARG A 429 -1.71 31.12 -9.06
N ASP A 430 -1.83 31.92 -8.01
CA ASP A 430 -3.09 32.28 -7.35
C ASP A 430 -3.98 31.07 -7.03
N LEU A 431 -3.39 30.02 -6.45
CA LEU A 431 -4.09 28.77 -6.17
C LEU A 431 -4.70 28.78 -4.76
N PRO A 432 -5.90 28.19 -4.56
CA PRO A 432 -6.49 27.96 -3.25
C PRO A 432 -5.81 26.79 -2.49
N LEU A 433 -4.47 26.82 -2.42
CA LEU A 433 -3.62 25.84 -1.76
C LEU A 433 -2.87 26.49 -0.61
N THR A 434 -2.87 25.84 0.55
CA THR A 434 -2.01 26.25 1.66
C THR A 434 -1.35 25.02 2.29
N ALA A 435 -0.07 25.14 2.62
CA ALA A 435 0.68 24.13 3.35
C ALA A 435 1.17 24.66 4.69
N ARG A 436 1.28 23.78 5.70
CA ARG A 436 1.81 24.10 7.04
C ARG A 436 2.59 22.94 7.63
N VAL A 437 3.61 23.28 8.40
CA VAL A 437 4.20 22.38 9.41
C VAL A 437 3.30 22.42 10.65
N ALA A 438 2.96 21.25 11.19
CA ALA A 438 2.08 21.16 12.35
C ALA A 438 2.79 21.61 13.63
N GLU A 439 2.04 22.35 14.44
CA GLU A 439 2.43 22.77 15.79
C GLU A 439 1.50 22.08 16.80
N PRO A 440 1.91 20.94 17.38
CA PRO A 440 1.02 20.13 18.21
C PRO A 440 0.51 20.84 19.46
N ALA A 441 1.34 21.74 20.04
CA ALA A 441 1.04 22.53 21.23
C ALA A 441 0.51 21.68 22.41
N GLY A 442 1.22 20.59 22.73
CA GLY A 442 0.87 19.72 23.85
C GLY A 442 -0.38 18.87 23.64
N ARG A 443 -0.85 18.68 22.39
CA ARG A 443 -1.93 17.73 22.04
C ARG A 443 -1.42 16.37 21.56
N TYR A 444 -0.21 16.36 21.03
CA TYR A 444 0.58 15.20 20.62
C TYR A 444 2.04 15.69 20.48
N GLU A 445 2.97 14.79 20.23
CA GLU A 445 4.39 15.08 19.97
C GLU A 445 4.64 15.32 18.49
N LYS A 446 4.11 14.46 17.62
CA LYS A 446 4.31 14.53 16.16
C LYS A 446 3.15 13.97 15.36
N ILE A 447 3.03 14.40 14.11
CA ILE A 447 2.12 13.76 13.15
C ILE A 447 2.75 12.45 12.67
N HIS A 448 1.96 11.39 12.73
CA HIS A 448 2.27 10.12 12.10
C HIS A 448 1.06 9.55 11.32
N ALA A 449 -0.06 10.28 11.31
CA ALA A 449 -1.18 10.08 10.40
C ALA A 449 -0.75 10.22 8.94
N LYS A 450 -1.27 9.31 8.11
CA LYS A 450 -1.06 9.24 6.66
C LYS A 450 -2.45 9.19 6.05
N GLY A 451 -3.02 10.38 5.89
CA GLY A 451 -4.45 10.56 5.71
C GLY A 451 -4.78 11.57 4.63
N VAL A 452 -5.91 11.33 3.95
CA VAL A 452 -6.50 12.27 3.00
C VAL A 452 -7.99 12.37 3.29
N VAL A 453 -8.53 13.59 3.32
CA VAL A 453 -9.98 13.84 3.31
C VAL A 453 -10.30 14.66 2.06
N ALA A 454 -10.89 14.01 1.06
CA ALA A 454 -11.29 14.61 -0.20
C ALA A 454 -12.82 14.58 -0.29
N ASP A 455 -13.46 15.72 -0.11
CA ASP A 455 -14.92 15.84 0.02
C ASP A 455 -15.53 14.83 1.00
N GLY A 456 -16.29 13.85 0.50
CA GLY A 456 -16.92 12.78 1.27
C GLY A 456 -16.12 11.48 1.33
N VAL A 457 -14.84 11.49 0.93
CA VAL A 457 -13.95 10.31 0.94
C VAL A 457 -12.79 10.52 1.92
N VAL A 458 -12.59 9.56 2.80
CA VAL A 458 -11.47 9.52 3.75
C VAL A 458 -10.54 8.37 3.38
N VAL A 459 -9.24 8.62 3.35
CA VAL A 459 -8.20 7.61 3.19
C VAL A 459 -7.40 7.49 4.47
N VAL A 460 -7.29 6.29 5.01
CA VAL A 460 -6.53 5.97 6.23
C VAL A 460 -5.68 4.73 5.98
N GLY A 461 -4.39 4.78 6.29
CA GLY A 461 -3.53 3.61 6.14
C GLY A 461 -2.06 3.90 6.42
N SER A 462 -1.21 3.03 5.88
CA SER A 462 0.23 3.04 6.15
C SER A 462 1.08 3.75 5.09
N LEU A 463 0.48 4.12 3.95
CA LEU A 463 1.18 4.69 2.79
C LEU A 463 1.73 6.09 3.07
N ASN A 464 3.06 6.17 3.20
CA ASN A 464 3.78 7.44 3.12
C ASN A 464 3.80 7.94 1.68
N TRP A 465 3.85 9.26 1.48
CA TRP A 465 3.92 9.85 0.15
C TRP A 465 5.38 10.00 -0.33
N ASN A 466 6.05 8.87 -0.55
CA ASN A 466 7.39 8.79 -1.13
C ASN A 466 7.51 7.59 -2.09
N GLU A 467 8.53 7.59 -2.94
CA GLU A 467 8.73 6.57 -4.00
C GLU A 467 8.77 5.15 -3.41
N ASN A 468 9.65 4.93 -2.43
CA ASN A 468 9.85 3.62 -1.80
C ASN A 468 8.55 3.04 -1.22
N ALA A 469 7.72 3.87 -0.60
CA ALA A 469 6.45 3.44 -0.04
C ALA A 469 5.44 3.03 -1.13
N VAL A 470 5.51 3.65 -2.29
CA VAL A 470 4.61 3.37 -3.43
C VAL A 470 5.07 2.15 -4.22
N SER A 471 6.37 1.99 -4.46
CA SER A 471 6.90 0.99 -5.39
C SER A 471 7.49 -0.25 -4.70
N GLU A 472 8.11 -0.09 -3.52
CA GLU A 472 8.91 -1.16 -2.90
C GLU A 472 8.32 -1.70 -1.58
N ASN A 473 7.57 -0.90 -0.83
CA ASN A 473 7.01 -1.32 0.45
C ASN A 473 5.65 -2.01 0.29
N ARG A 474 5.41 -3.02 1.12
CA ARG A 474 4.04 -3.48 1.36
C ARG A 474 3.28 -2.43 2.17
N GLU A 475 2.29 -1.79 1.56
CA GLU A 475 1.42 -0.84 2.24
C GLU A 475 -0.05 -1.26 2.14
N VAL A 476 -0.87 -0.84 3.12
CA VAL A 476 -2.32 -1.01 3.11
C VAL A 476 -2.99 0.29 3.51
N ALA A 477 -4.01 0.69 2.76
CA ALA A 477 -4.91 1.78 3.12
C ALA A 477 -6.36 1.43 2.77
N LEU A 478 -7.30 2.08 3.44
CA LEU A 478 -8.71 2.04 3.10
C LEU A 478 -9.16 3.41 2.61
N ALA A 479 -9.87 3.45 1.48
CA ALA A 479 -10.60 4.64 1.03
C ALA A 479 -12.09 4.44 1.28
N VAL A 480 -12.65 5.22 2.21
CA VAL A 480 -14.01 5.09 2.73
C VAL A 480 -14.86 6.28 2.28
N ARG A 481 -16.00 6.02 1.63
CA ARG A 481 -16.95 7.07 1.23
C ARG A 481 -18.00 7.26 2.32
N SER A 482 -17.91 8.36 3.06
CA SER A 482 -18.85 8.75 4.12
C SER A 482 -18.68 10.24 4.45
N GLU A 483 -19.74 11.04 4.28
CA GLU A 483 -19.72 12.47 4.64
C GLU A 483 -19.54 12.67 6.16
N ALA A 484 -20.15 11.81 6.98
CA ALA A 484 -20.01 11.86 8.44
C ALA A 484 -18.57 11.55 8.88
N LEU A 485 -17.94 10.52 8.29
CA LEU A 485 -16.55 10.20 8.57
C LEU A 485 -15.60 11.31 8.09
N ALA A 486 -15.86 11.87 6.91
CA ALA A 486 -15.09 12.98 6.38
C ALA A 486 -15.20 14.22 7.26
N THR A 487 -16.37 14.47 7.84
CA THR A 487 -16.60 15.57 8.78
C THR A 487 -15.75 15.37 10.03
N TYR A 488 -15.79 14.18 10.65
CA TYR A 488 -14.99 13.83 11.82
C TYR A 488 -13.48 14.06 11.61
N PHE A 489 -12.90 13.48 10.56
CA PHE A 489 -11.46 13.65 10.30
C PHE A 489 -11.08 15.06 9.83
N ARG A 490 -12.02 15.80 9.23
CA ARG A 490 -11.81 17.22 8.88
C ARG A 490 -11.82 18.13 10.10
N GLU A 491 -12.66 17.84 11.10
CA GLU A 491 -12.65 18.54 12.38
C GLU A 491 -11.33 18.31 13.13
N SER A 492 -10.86 17.05 13.17
CA SER A 492 -9.56 16.74 13.76
C SER A 492 -8.41 17.42 13.01
N PHE A 493 -8.43 17.37 11.68
CA PHE A 493 -7.46 18.07 10.84
C PHE A 493 -7.50 19.58 11.10
N ALA A 494 -8.69 20.19 11.22
CA ALA A 494 -8.81 21.62 11.46
C ALA A 494 -8.27 22.03 12.84
N ALA A 495 -8.45 21.19 13.87
CA ALA A 495 -7.80 21.38 15.15
C ALA A 495 -6.27 21.27 15.04
N ASP A 496 -5.78 20.29 14.29
CA ASP A 496 -4.34 20.10 14.04
C ASP A 496 -3.72 21.27 13.26
N TRP A 497 -4.46 21.79 12.30
CA TRP A 497 -4.11 22.92 11.43
C TRP A 497 -4.02 24.26 12.16
N ARG A 498 -4.90 24.50 13.14
CA ARG A 498 -4.88 25.73 13.94
C ARG A 498 -3.65 25.78 14.85
N GLY A 499 -3.19 24.63 15.34
CA GLY A 499 -2.12 24.53 16.32
C GLY A 499 -2.48 25.23 17.64
N GLY A 500 -1.48 25.57 18.44
CA GLY A 500 -1.64 26.22 19.74
C GLY A 500 -1.95 27.71 19.72
N ARG A 501 -2.46 28.28 18.62
CA ARG A 501 -2.68 29.74 18.49
C ARG A 501 -3.68 30.34 19.50
N ASP A 502 -4.47 29.52 20.21
CA ASP A 502 -5.46 30.00 21.18
C ASP A 502 -4.92 30.18 22.61
N VAL A 503 -3.76 29.60 22.96
CA VAL A 503 -3.21 29.77 24.32
C VAL A 503 -2.59 31.17 24.51
N GLY A 504 -2.08 31.78 23.44
CA GLY A 504 -1.55 33.14 23.49
C GLY A 504 -2.63 34.20 23.76
N ARG A 505 -3.76 34.17 23.05
CA ARG A 505 -4.80 35.21 23.20
C ARG A 505 -5.53 35.13 24.54
N ALA A 506 -5.86 33.94 25.03
CA ALA A 506 -6.52 33.80 26.33
C ALA A 506 -5.60 34.21 27.50
N THR A 507 -4.32 33.85 27.45
CA THR A 507 -3.34 34.21 28.49
C THR A 507 -3.05 35.70 28.48
N TRP A 508 -2.91 36.34 27.31
CA TRP A 508 -2.76 37.79 27.22
C TRP A 508 -3.99 38.55 27.70
N VAL A 509 -5.21 38.06 27.47
CA VAL A 509 -6.44 38.69 28.00
C VAL A 509 -6.53 38.57 29.53
N VAL A 510 -6.16 37.42 30.10
CA VAL A 510 -6.14 37.24 31.57
C VAL A 510 -5.03 38.07 32.21
N VAL A 511 -3.83 38.13 31.62
CA VAL A 511 -2.70 38.94 32.11
C VAL A 511 -3.00 40.44 31.96
N ALA A 512 -3.58 40.87 30.83
CA ALA A 512 -4.00 42.26 30.65
C ALA A 512 -5.14 42.64 31.60
N GLY A 513 -6.10 41.74 31.85
CA GLY A 513 -7.17 41.93 32.83
C GLY A 513 -6.64 42.03 34.26
N ALA A 514 -5.68 41.18 34.64
CA ALA A 514 -5.03 41.23 35.95
C ALA A 514 -4.18 42.50 36.13
N LEU A 515 -3.44 42.94 35.10
CA LEU A 515 -2.69 44.19 35.12
C LEU A 515 -3.61 45.42 35.18
N ALA A 516 -4.73 45.42 34.45
CA ALA A 516 -5.72 46.48 34.52
C ALA A 516 -6.37 46.58 35.91
N ALA A 517 -6.68 45.43 36.53
CA ALA A 517 -7.18 45.38 37.91
C ALA A 517 -6.15 45.88 38.92
N LEU A 518 -4.86 45.56 38.72
CA LEU A 518 -3.78 46.02 39.59
C LEU A 518 -3.56 47.54 39.48
N VAL A 519 -3.60 48.08 38.26
CA VAL A 519 -3.52 49.53 38.01
C VAL A 519 -4.73 50.23 38.61
N LEU A 520 -5.94 49.67 38.49
CA LEU A 520 -7.14 50.24 39.10
C LEU A 520 -7.06 50.25 40.62
N ALA A 521 -6.57 49.16 41.23
CA ALA A 521 -6.33 49.07 42.68
C ALA A 521 -5.30 50.11 43.16
N LEU A 522 -4.21 50.31 42.41
CA LEU A 522 -3.19 51.33 42.68
C LEU A 522 -3.75 52.77 42.56
N VAL A 523 -4.60 53.04 41.56
CA VAL A 523 -5.24 54.34 41.38
C VAL A 523 -6.25 54.64 42.50
N VAL A 524 -7.01 53.63 42.94
CA VAL A 524 -7.94 53.75 44.07
C VAL A 524 -7.16 53.98 45.37
N ALA A 525 -6.11 53.20 45.64
CA ALA A 525 -5.26 53.36 46.82
C ALA A 525 -4.59 54.74 46.88
N ARG A 526 -4.19 55.29 45.74
CA ARG A 526 -3.59 56.64 45.63
C ARG A 526 -4.61 57.77 45.81
N LYS A 527 -5.91 57.52 45.59
CA LYS A 527 -6.98 58.49 45.87
C LYS A 527 -7.42 58.48 47.35
N THR A 528 -7.25 57.38 48.06
CA THR A 528 -7.56 57.27 49.51
C THR A 528 -6.44 57.78 50.42
N LEU A 529 -5.24 58.03 49.89
CA LEU A 529 -4.14 58.66 50.62
C LEU A 529 -4.02 60.15 50.23
N ARG A 530 -5.03 60.94 50.58
CA ARG A 530 -4.86 62.38 50.82
C ARG A 530 -4.91 62.56 52.33
N PHE A 531 -3.75 62.85 52.91
CA PHE A 531 -3.64 63.29 54.30
C PHE A 531 -4.15 64.73 54.37
N ASP A 532 -5.10 64.98 55.28
CA ASP A 532 -5.29 66.30 55.89
C ASP A 532 -4.10 66.65 56.78
#